data_AF-A0A7W9WGU0-F1
#
_entry.id   AF-A0A7W9WGU0-F1
#
_cell.length_a   1.000
_cell.length_b   1.000
_cell.length_c   1.000
_cell.angle_alpha   90.00
_cell.angle_beta   90.00
_cell.angle_gamma   90.00
#
_symmetry.space_group_name_H-M   'P 1'
#
loop_
_entity.id
_entity.type
_entity.pdbx_description
1 polymer ?
#
loop_
_entity_poly.entity_id
_entity_poly.type
_entity_poly.pdbx_seq_one_letter_code
_entity_poly.pdbx_strand_id
1 'polypeptide(L)'
;MGIVTFVDETTAGERRTAWGLEIAEERLTVRELIRRRVFQEVAEYNARTPEVFQGLVQPEETERVLNGYAVRTRRRIDPETQTALAERA
;
A
#
# COMPACT_ATOMS: atom_id res chain seq x y z
N MET A 1 -21.96 -9.31 -0.85
CA MET A 1 -21.02 -8.47 -0.10
C MET A 1 -20.11 -9.39 0.69
N GLY A 2 -18.80 -9.32 0.45
CA GLY A 2 -17.79 -10.11 1.14
C GLY A 2 -16.64 -9.23 1.61
N ILE A 3 -15.91 -9.67 2.63
CA ILE A 3 -14.73 -8.96 3.13
C ILE A 3 -13.50 -9.67 2.59
N VAL A 4 -12.63 -8.93 1.91
CA VAL A 4 -11.29 -9.38 1.53
C VAL A 4 -10.31 -8.86 2.58
N THR A 5 -9.63 -9.78 3.27
CA THR A 5 -8.61 -9.42 4.26
C THR A 5 -7.24 -9.44 3.60
N PHE A 6 -6.53 -8.32 3.67
CA PHE A 6 -5.14 -8.21 3.26
C PHE A 6 -4.23 -8.51 4.43
N VAL A 7 -3.23 -9.35 4.21
CA VAL A 7 -2.17 -9.67 5.19
C VAL A 7 -0.85 -9.46 4.48
N ASP A 8 -0.06 -8.51 4.97
CA ASP A 8 1.29 -8.28 4.46
C ASP A 8 2.29 -9.05 5.32
N GLU A 9 3.12 -9.86 4.68
CA GLU A 9 4.16 -10.66 5.32
C GLU A 9 5.54 -10.23 4.81
N THR A 10 6.46 -9.99 5.74
CA THR A 10 7.86 -9.79 5.39
C THR A 10 8.54 -11.13 5.15
N THR A 11 9.66 -11.14 4.43
CA THR A 11 10.47 -12.35 4.23
C THR A 11 11.03 -12.92 5.53
N ALA A 12 11.02 -12.16 6.62
CA ALA A 12 11.39 -12.61 7.96
C ALA A 12 10.21 -13.26 8.73
N GLY A 13 9.02 -13.37 8.12
CA GLY A 13 7.83 -13.97 8.72
C GLY A 13 7.02 -13.02 9.61
N GLU A 14 7.37 -11.72 9.63
CA GLU A 14 6.58 -10.72 10.35
C GLU A 14 5.30 -10.42 9.57
N ARG A 15 4.15 -10.66 10.20
CA ARG A 15 2.83 -10.27 9.71
C ARG A 15 2.52 -8.85 10.18
N ARG A 16 2.25 -7.94 9.25
CA ARG A 16 1.70 -6.63 9.57
C ARG A 16 0.20 -6.71 9.85
N THR A 17 -0.33 -5.63 10.41
CA THR A 17 -1.76 -5.47 10.72
C THR A 17 -2.61 -5.83 9.50
N ALA A 18 -3.41 -6.88 9.65
CA ALA A 18 -4.38 -7.25 8.66
C ALA A 18 -5.52 -6.23 8.63
N TRP A 19 -6.01 -5.90 7.45
CA TRP A 19 -7.15 -5.01 7.29
C TRP A 19 -8.10 -5.55 6.23
N GLY A 20 -9.38 -5.20 6.37
CA GLY A 20 -10.46 -5.69 5.52
C GLY A 20 -10.93 -4.64 4.53
N LEU A 21 -11.15 -5.05 3.29
CA LEU A 21 -11.84 -4.28 2.25
C LEU A 21 -13.18 -4.92 1.97
N GLU A 22 -14.26 -4.15 2.08
CA GLU A 22 -15.59 -4.60 1.68
C GLU A 22 -15.71 -4.59 0.15
N ILE A 23 -16.08 -5.75 -0.40
CA ILE A 23 -16.31 -5.95 -1.82
C ILE A 23 -17.81 -6.18 -2.03
N ALA A 24 -18.44 -5.27 -2.76
CA ALA A 24 -19.85 -5.38 -3.11
C ALA A 24 -20.05 -6.28 -4.33
N GLU A 25 -19.04 -6.33 -5.21
CA GLU A 25 -19.07 -7.02 -6.49
C GLU A 25 -18.91 -8.53 -6.36
N GLU A 26 -19.62 -9.29 -7.19
CA GLU A 26 -19.47 -10.76 -7.26
C GLU A 26 -18.14 -11.18 -7.90
N ARG A 27 -17.60 -10.34 -8.80
CA ARG A 27 -16.33 -10.58 -9.50
C ARG A 27 -15.51 -9.32 -9.47
N LEU A 28 -14.24 -9.47 -9.12
CA LEU A 28 -13.27 -8.39 -9.06
C LEU A 28 -11.94 -8.89 -9.64
N THR A 29 -11.27 -8.05 -10.44
CA THR A 29 -9.96 -8.40 -10.96
C THR A 29 -8.90 -8.21 -9.89
N VAL A 30 -7.82 -9.00 -9.96
CA VAL A 30 -6.66 -8.83 -9.07
C VAL A 30 -6.06 -7.41 -9.21
N ARG A 31 -6.05 -6.86 -10.43
CA ARG A 31 -5.62 -5.49 -10.69
C ARG A 31 -6.41 -4.48 -9.87
N GLU A 32 -7.73 -4.60 -9.86
CA GLU A 32 -8.60 -3.69 -9.12
C GLU A 32 -8.44 -3.88 -7.60
N LEU A 33 -8.21 -5.10 -7.12
CA LEU A 33 -7.85 -5.34 -5.72
C LEU A 33 -6.56 -4.63 -5.32
N ILE A 34 -5.51 -4.74 -6.15
CA ILE A 34 -4.23 -4.06 -5.93
C ILE A 34 -4.43 -2.55 -5.91
N ARG A 35 -5.16 -2.01 -6.90
CA ARG A 35 -5.48 -0.58 -6.97
C ARG A 35 -6.16 -0.10 -5.69
N ARG A 36 -7.24 -0.76 -5.25
CA ARG A 36 -7.97 -0.36 -4.03
C ARG A 36 -7.07 -0.40 -2.79
N ARG A 37 -6.22 -1.44 -2.65
CA ARG A 37 -5.22 -1.51 -1.58
C ARG A 37 -4.27 -0.32 -1.61
N VAL A 38 -3.64 -0.05 -2.76
CA VAL A 38 -2.65 1.02 -2.90
C VAL A 38 -3.26 2.39 -2.60
N PHE A 39 -4.47 2.65 -3.11
CA PHE A 39 -5.16 3.91 -2.85
C PHE A 39 -5.41 4.13 -1.35
N GLN A 40 -5.84 3.09 -0.63
CA GLN A 40 -6.04 3.19 0.80
C GLN A 40 -4.73 3.42 1.57
N GLU A 41 -3.67 2.68 1.24
CA GLU A 41 -2.36 2.82 1.88
C GLU A 41 -1.79 4.24 1.70
N VAL A 42 -1.88 4.77 0.48
CA VAL A 42 -1.45 6.13 0.17
C VAL A 42 -2.33 7.18 0.86
N ALA A 43 -3.65 6.97 0.93
CA ALA A 43 -4.55 7.85 1.67
C ALA A 43 -4.23 7.88 3.17
N GLU A 44 -4.00 6.73 3.79
CA GLU A 44 -3.63 6.62 5.20
C GLU A 44 -2.28 7.30 5.48
N TYR A 45 -1.28 7.07 4.63
CA TYR A 45 0.02 7.76 4.72
C TYR A 45 -0.15 9.28 4.61
N ASN A 46 -0.83 9.74 3.56
CA ASN A 46 -1.03 11.16 3.30
C ASN A 46 -1.84 11.86 4.41
N ALA A 47 -2.76 11.14 5.07
CA ALA A 47 -3.52 11.66 6.21
C ALA A 47 -2.70 11.78 7.49
N ARG A 48 -1.77 10.84 7.73
CA ARG A 48 -0.93 10.80 8.95
C ARG A 48 0.37 11.60 8.83
N THR A 49 0.80 11.93 7.60
CA THR A 49 2.09 12.57 7.25
C THR A 49 3.30 11.99 8.02
N PRO A 50 3.53 10.67 8.07
CA PRO A 50 4.71 10.11 8.71
C PRO A 50 5.96 10.26 7.82
N GLU A 51 7.15 10.23 8.41
CA GLU A 51 8.42 10.33 7.67
C GLU A 51 8.77 9.04 6.91
N VAL A 52 8.13 7.93 7.28
CA VAL A 52 8.34 6.61 6.70
C VAL A 52 7.03 6.12 6.09
N PHE A 53 7.08 5.83 4.79
CA PHE A 53 6.01 5.12 4.08
C PHE A 53 6.12 3.62 4.35
N GLN A 54 5.01 3.00 4.73
CA GLN A 54 4.96 1.59 5.09
C GLN A 54 4.02 0.85 4.13
N GLY A 55 4.59 0.36 3.03
CA GLY A 55 3.87 -0.37 2.00
C GLY A 55 4.72 -1.47 1.38
N LEU A 56 4.12 -2.28 0.51
CA LEU A 56 4.81 -3.37 -0.18
C LEU A 56 5.67 -2.90 -1.36
N VAL A 57 5.31 -1.76 -1.94
CA VAL A 57 5.94 -1.21 -3.15
C VAL A 57 6.65 0.08 -2.78
N GLN A 58 7.90 0.22 -3.22
CA GLN A 58 8.70 1.41 -2.97
C GLN A 58 8.16 2.61 -3.75
N PRO A 59 7.76 3.72 -3.09
CA PRO A 59 7.44 4.95 -3.80
C PRO A 59 8.68 5.58 -4.43
N GLU A 60 8.49 6.37 -5.48
CA GLU A 60 9.59 7.06 -6.16
C GLU A 60 10.36 8.00 -5.20
N GLU A 61 11.67 8.15 -5.44
CA GLU A 61 12.60 9.01 -4.68
C GLU A 61 12.59 8.80 -3.15
N THR A 62 12.33 7.57 -2.73
CA THR A 62 12.43 7.14 -1.33
C THR A 62 13.63 6.23 -1.12
N GLU A 63 14.11 6.14 0.11
CA GLU A 63 15.19 5.24 0.50
C GLU A 63 14.62 4.07 1.32
N ARG A 64 15.08 2.84 1.05
CA ARG A 64 14.67 1.67 1.83
C ARG A 64 15.33 1.71 3.21
N VAL A 65 14.51 1.72 4.26
CA VAL A 65 14.94 1.67 5.66
C VAL A 65 14.42 0.40 6.33
N LEU A 66 14.83 0.15 7.58
CA LEU A 66 14.54 -1.08 8.31
C LEU A 66 13.06 -1.50 8.28
N ASN A 67 12.13 -0.55 8.35
CA ASN A 67 10.68 -0.81 8.49
C ASN A 67 9.81 -0.13 7.41
N GLY A 68 10.38 0.26 6.26
CA GLY A 68 9.63 0.91 5.19
C GLY A 68 10.52 1.73 4.25
N TYR A 69 9.95 2.82 3.74
CA TYR A 69 10.61 3.72 2.79
C TYR A 69 10.64 5.14 3.35
N ALA A 70 11.85 5.65 3.62
CA ALA A 70 12.05 7.01 4.08
C ALA A 70 11.78 8.00 2.94
N VAL A 71 10.85 8.93 3.18
CA VAL A 71 10.49 9.96 2.22
C VAL A 71 11.34 11.20 2.52
N ARG A 72 12.39 11.42 1.71
CA ARG A 72 13.45 12.42 1.98
C ARG A 72 12.92 13.85 2.10
N THR A 73 11.84 14.16 1.37
CA THR A 73 11.13 15.44 1.44
C THR A 73 9.68 15.16 1.76
N ARG A 74 9.14 15.68 2.87
CA ARG A 74 7.72 15.50 3.22
C ARG A 74 6.85 15.94 2.04
N ARG A 75 6.20 14.98 1.42
CA ARG A 75 5.33 15.19 0.26
C ARG A 75 4.18 14.20 0.31
N ARG A 76 3.14 14.53 -0.44
CA ARG A 76 2.06 13.58 -0.69
C ARG A 76 2.51 12.57 -1.74
N ILE A 77 2.17 11.31 -1.52
CA ILE A 77 2.34 10.26 -2.52
C ILE A 77 1.11 10.28 -3.43
N ASP A 78 1.35 10.18 -4.73
CA ASP A 78 0.32 10.06 -5.76
C ASP A 78 -0.14 8.60 -5.88
N PRO A 79 -1.40 8.26 -5.56
CA PRO A 79 -1.86 6.87 -5.54
C PRO A 79 -1.89 6.23 -6.93
N GLU A 80 -2.09 7.02 -7.99
CA GLU A 80 -2.06 6.57 -9.38
C GLU A 80 -0.66 6.10 -9.78
N THR A 81 0.36 6.93 -9.53
CA THR A 81 1.76 6.57 -9.75
C THR A 81 2.15 5.32 -8.94
N GLN A 82 1.77 5.27 -7.66
CA GLN A 82 2.05 4.13 -6.80
C GLN A 82 1.37 2.84 -7.29
N THR A 83 0.15 2.94 -7.83
CA THR A 83 -0.57 1.79 -8.40
C THR A 83 0.16 1.27 -9.64
N ALA A 84 0.62 2.18 -10.51
CA ALA A 84 1.38 1.79 -11.69
C ALA A 84 2.71 1.08 -11.33
N LEU A 85 3.35 1.45 -10.22
CA LEU A 85 4.51 0.72 -9.70
C LEU A 85 4.11 -0.67 -9.19
N ALA A 86 2.99 -0.78 -8.47
CA ALA A 86 2.51 -2.05 -7.92
C ALA A 86 2.10 -3.07 -8.99
N GLU A 87 1.52 -2.61 -10.10
CA GLU A 87 1.13 -3.48 -11.21
C GLU A 87 2.33 -4.07 -11.99
N ARG A 88 3.54 -3.51 -11.81
CA ARG A 88 4.77 -3.91 -12.52
C ARG A 88 5.75 -4.72 -11.66
N ALA A 89 5.51 -4.81 -10.35
CA ALA A 89 6.35 -5.50 -9.39
C ALA A 89 6.16 -7.02 -9.47
#